data_AF-A0A729ZY32-F1
#
_entry.id   AF-A0A729ZY32-F1
#
_cell.length_a   1.000
_cell.length_b   1.000
_cell.length_c   1.000
_cell.angle_alpha   90.00
_cell.angle_beta   90.00
_cell.angle_gamma   90.00
#
_symmetry.space_group_name_H-M   'P 1'
#
loop_
_entity.id
_entity.type
_entity.pdbx_description
1 polymer ?
#
loop_
_entity_poly.entity_id
_entity_poly.type
_entity_poly.pdbx_seq_one_letter_code
_entity_poly.pdbx_strand_id
1 'polypeptide(L)'
;MNKQFWYPAGSLQEAHQQALIWVSDAYLFHLVSMHRRPVYRHQYGDISLDQPAIKGFIDSYLEDKGWDMEKRRAHYINILDLIKYMHRSNSDFIDWGTVPTLTPRGIRWMNACFSRLGEMVNSYGGWENYTKETAGDSIS
;
A
#
# COMPACT_ATOMS: atom_id res chain seq x y z
N MET A 1 -31.45 7.94 3.81
CA MET A 1 -30.78 8.35 5.06
C MET A 1 -29.28 8.36 4.80
N ASN A 2 -28.71 9.51 4.42
CA ASN A 2 -27.30 9.65 4.08
C ASN A 2 -26.49 9.70 5.39
N LYS A 3 -25.74 8.64 5.70
CA LYS A 3 -24.73 8.71 6.75
C LYS A 3 -23.59 9.57 6.23
N GLN A 4 -23.58 10.85 6.62
CA GLN A 4 -22.42 11.72 6.51
C GLN A 4 -21.30 11.10 7.35
N PHE A 5 -20.39 10.39 6.70
CA PHE A 5 -19.17 9.93 7.33
C PHE A 5 -18.28 11.15 7.59
N TRP A 6 -17.89 11.28 8.86
CA TRP A 6 -17.00 12.26 9.44
C TRP A 6 -15.73 12.47 8.57
N TYR A 7 -15.49 13.70 8.11
CA TYR A 7 -14.24 14.11 7.44
C TYR A 7 -13.51 15.15 8.31
N PRO A 8 -12.30 14.88 8.82
CA PRO A 8 -11.40 15.90 9.34
C PRO A 8 -10.32 16.29 8.31
N ALA A 9 -10.56 16.06 7.00
CA ALA A 9 -9.67 16.45 5.92
C ALA A 9 -10.38 17.50 5.06
N GLY A 10 -9.81 18.70 4.98
CA GLY A 10 -10.42 19.88 4.37
C GLY A 10 -10.49 19.82 2.83
N SER A 11 -9.85 18.84 2.19
CA SER A 11 -9.88 18.63 0.73
C SER A 11 -9.88 17.16 0.29
N LEU A 12 -10.33 16.88 -0.94
CA LEU A 12 -10.26 15.53 -1.56
C LEU A 12 -8.82 14.99 -1.59
N GLN A 13 -7.86 15.86 -1.85
CA GLN A 13 -6.44 15.53 -1.90
C GLN A 13 -5.93 15.06 -0.54
N GLU A 14 -6.25 15.78 0.54
CA GLU A 14 -5.89 15.36 1.90
C GLU A 14 -6.54 14.03 2.25
N ALA A 15 -7.82 13.85 1.93
CA ALA A 15 -8.53 12.61 2.20
C ALA A 15 -7.97 11.42 1.41
N HIS A 16 -7.50 11.66 0.19
CA HIS A 16 -6.80 10.68 -0.63
C HIS A 16 -5.44 10.32 -0.03
N GLN A 17 -4.62 11.32 0.32
CA GLN A 17 -3.32 11.13 0.94
C GLN A 17 -3.43 10.37 2.27
N GLN A 18 -4.43 10.70 3.09
CA GLN A 18 -4.66 10.01 4.36
C GLN A 18 -5.02 8.53 4.16
N ALA A 19 -5.92 8.24 3.21
CA ALA A 19 -6.31 6.86 2.91
C ALA A 19 -5.13 6.04 2.39
N LEU A 20 -4.28 6.68 1.57
CA LEU A 20 -3.08 6.07 1.02
C LEU A 20 -2.04 5.77 2.11
N ILE A 21 -1.81 6.71 3.04
CA ILE A 21 -0.94 6.49 4.22
C ILE A 21 -1.44 5.29 5.04
N TRP A 22 -2.74 5.23 5.32
CA TRP A 22 -3.32 4.12 6.09
C TRP A 22 -3.13 2.78 5.40
N VAL A 23 -3.33 2.69 4.08
CA VAL A 23 -3.10 1.44 3.34
C VAL A 23 -1.63 1.04 3.39
N SER A 24 -0.71 1.98 3.20
CA SER A 24 0.73 1.73 3.26
C SER A 24 1.16 1.22 4.64
N ASP A 25 0.72 1.87 5.71
CA ASP A 25 1.03 1.46 7.08
C ASP A 25 0.40 0.13 7.45
N ALA A 26 -0.84 -0.11 7.03
CA ALA A 26 -1.52 -1.37 7.26
C ALA A 26 -0.80 -2.55 6.59
N TYR A 27 -0.24 -2.32 5.40
CA TYR A 27 0.54 -3.32 4.70
C TYR A 27 1.92 -3.53 5.33
N LEU A 28 2.61 -2.48 5.74
CA LEU A 28 3.87 -2.61 6.48
C LEU A 28 3.68 -3.39 7.78
N PHE A 29 2.62 -3.07 8.53
CA PHE A 29 2.28 -3.80 9.74
C PHE A 29 1.98 -5.28 9.44
N HIS A 30 1.29 -5.57 8.34
CA HIS A 30 1.09 -6.94 7.89
C HIS A 30 2.43 -7.65 7.63
N LEU A 31 3.34 -7.05 6.87
CA LEU A 31 4.66 -7.65 6.59
C LEU A 31 5.50 -7.85 7.86
N VAL A 32 5.51 -6.86 8.75
CA VAL A 32 6.20 -6.95 10.04
C VAL A 32 5.59 -8.03 10.92
N SER A 33 4.26 -8.19 10.95
CA SER A 33 3.60 -9.26 11.71
C SER A 33 3.97 -10.66 11.19
N MET A 34 4.20 -10.80 9.88
CA MET A 34 4.54 -12.08 9.23
C MET A 34 6.03 -12.41 9.30
N HIS A 35 6.90 -11.41 9.11
CA HIS A 35 8.34 -11.60 8.87
C HIS A 35 9.25 -10.91 9.89
N ARG A 36 8.67 -10.19 10.87
CA ARG A 36 9.39 -9.33 11.84
C ARG A 36 10.23 -8.22 11.20
N ARG A 37 10.03 -7.95 9.91
CA ARG A 37 10.71 -6.93 9.08
C ARG A 37 9.75 -6.46 7.98
N PRO A 38 9.86 -5.22 7.49
CA PRO A 38 9.02 -4.69 6.42
C PRO A 38 9.52 -5.20 5.05
N VAL A 39 9.45 -6.51 4.84
CA VAL A 39 9.98 -7.18 3.66
C VAL A 39 8.89 -8.01 3.00
N TYR A 40 8.69 -7.81 1.71
CA TYR A 40 7.89 -8.71 0.88
C TYR A 40 8.79 -9.82 0.32
N ARG A 41 8.51 -11.07 0.70
CA ARG A 41 9.28 -12.23 0.23
C ARG A 41 8.78 -12.68 -1.13
N HIS A 42 9.61 -12.57 -2.15
CA HIS A 42 9.34 -13.04 -3.50
C HIS A 42 10.25 -14.21 -3.87
N GLN A 43 9.84 -15.04 -4.84
CA GLN A 43 10.63 -16.19 -5.29
C GLN A 43 12.02 -15.81 -5.86
N TYR A 44 12.15 -14.57 -6.36
CA TYR A 44 13.40 -14.03 -6.93
C TYR A 44 14.21 -13.18 -5.93
N GLY A 45 13.78 -13.11 -4.66
CA GLY A 45 14.46 -12.33 -3.64
C GLY A 45 13.50 -11.54 -2.74
N ASP A 46 14.05 -11.02 -1.66
CA ASP A 46 13.33 -10.22 -0.68
C ASP A 46 13.29 -8.75 -1.11
N ILE A 47 12.09 -8.17 -1.17
CA ILE A 47 11.88 -6.75 -1.48
C ILE A 47 11.71 -6.00 -0.17
N SER A 48 12.70 -5.19 0.20
CA SER A 48 12.58 -4.29 1.35
C SER A 48 11.67 -3.12 1.00
N LEU A 49 10.70 -2.84 1.85
CA LEU A 49 9.68 -1.82 1.62
C LEU A 49 9.67 -0.80 2.75
N ASP A 50 9.44 0.45 2.38
CA ASP A 50 9.12 1.53 3.31
C ASP A 50 7.78 2.19 2.93
N GLN A 51 7.28 3.07 3.79
CA GLN A 51 5.98 3.71 3.58
C GLN A 51 5.96 4.56 2.30
N PRO A 52 6.97 5.42 2.02
CA PRO A 52 7.02 6.20 0.79
C PRO A 52 7.07 5.34 -0.49
N ALA A 53 7.82 4.24 -0.51
CA ALA A 53 7.91 3.36 -1.67
C ALA A 53 6.57 2.68 -1.95
N ILE A 54 5.91 2.14 -0.92
CA ILE A 54 4.58 1.54 -1.09
C ILE A 54 3.58 2.58 -1.60
N LYS A 55 3.58 3.76 -0.98
CA LYS A 55 2.72 4.88 -1.33
C LYS A 55 2.89 5.28 -2.80
N GLY A 56 4.11 5.57 -3.22
CA GLY A 56 4.41 5.97 -4.59
C GLY A 56 4.05 4.88 -5.59
N PHE A 57 4.44 3.63 -5.30
CA PHE A 57 4.20 2.51 -6.21
C PHE A 57 2.71 2.26 -6.47
N ILE A 58 1.90 2.11 -5.43
CA ILE A 58 0.48 1.77 -5.63
C ILE A 58 -0.32 2.93 -6.22
N ASP A 59 0.06 4.16 -5.87
CA ASP A 59 -0.65 5.35 -6.34
C ASP A 59 -0.37 5.63 -7.81
N SER A 60 0.91 5.63 -8.20
CA SER A 60 1.31 5.74 -9.61
C SER A 60 0.76 4.58 -10.44
N TYR A 61 0.77 3.35 -9.91
CA TYR A 61 0.21 2.19 -10.63
C TYR A 61 -1.28 2.35 -10.96
N LEU A 62 -2.08 2.90 -10.04
CA LEU A 62 -3.50 3.13 -10.28
C LEU A 62 -3.74 4.36 -11.17
N GLU A 63 -2.89 5.37 -11.07
CA GLU A 63 -2.89 6.54 -11.95
C GLU A 63 -2.61 6.16 -13.41
N ASP A 64 -1.57 5.36 -13.64
CA ASP A 64 -1.21 4.84 -14.97
C ASP A 64 -2.31 3.97 -15.57
N LYS A 65 -3.14 3.36 -14.71
CA LYS A 65 -4.36 2.64 -15.10
C LYS A 65 -5.53 3.55 -15.50
N GLY A 66 -5.35 4.87 -15.43
CA GLY A 66 -6.36 5.88 -15.73
C GLY A 66 -7.42 6.05 -14.64
N TRP A 67 -7.10 5.74 -13.38
CA TRP A 67 -8.05 5.95 -12.28
C TRP A 67 -7.96 7.37 -11.75
N ASP A 68 -9.11 8.04 -11.68
CA ASP A 68 -9.21 9.33 -11.00
C ASP A 68 -8.93 9.22 -9.49
N MET A 69 -8.67 10.36 -8.86
CA MET A 69 -8.31 10.44 -7.45
C MET A 69 -9.45 9.95 -6.53
N GLU A 70 -10.71 10.19 -6.88
CA GLU A 70 -11.85 9.78 -6.05
C GLU A 70 -11.99 8.26 -6.03
N LYS A 71 -11.84 7.61 -7.19
CA LYS A 71 -11.84 6.18 -7.38
C LYS A 71 -10.65 5.51 -6.70
N ARG A 72 -9.45 6.10 -6.79
CA ARG A 72 -8.25 5.65 -6.05
C ARG A 72 -8.50 5.69 -4.55
N ARG A 73 -8.97 6.82 -4.03
CA ARG A 73 -9.32 6.97 -2.62
C ARG A 73 -10.38 5.94 -2.18
N ALA A 74 -11.45 5.79 -2.95
CA ALA A 74 -12.51 4.83 -2.65
C ALA A 74 -11.97 3.40 -2.60
N HIS A 75 -11.06 3.04 -3.51
CA HIS A 75 -10.38 1.75 -3.49
C HIS A 75 -9.55 1.55 -2.21
N TYR A 76 -8.75 2.54 -1.81
CA TYR A 76 -7.94 2.48 -0.58
C TYR A 76 -8.80 2.26 0.66
N ILE A 77 -9.92 2.98 0.77
CA ILE A 77 -10.88 2.81 1.86
C ILE A 77 -11.51 1.42 1.84
N ASN A 78 -11.87 0.91 0.65
CA ASN A 78 -12.54 -0.39 0.51
C ASN A 78 -11.65 -1.60 0.84
N ILE A 79 -10.32 -1.47 0.74
CA ILE A 79 -9.40 -2.54 1.09
C ILE A 79 -9.00 -2.56 2.57
N LEU A 80 -9.35 -1.51 3.32
CA LEU A 80 -9.17 -1.40 4.77
C LEU A 80 -10.38 -1.99 5.52
N ASP A 81 -10.11 -2.70 6.61
CA ASP A 81 -11.11 -3.22 7.52
C ASP A 81 -11.50 -2.15 8.55
N LEU A 82 -12.27 -1.16 8.08
CA LEU A 82 -12.74 -0.05 8.91
C LEU A 82 -13.79 -0.49 9.94
N ILE A 83 -14.54 -1.56 9.67
CA ILE A 83 -15.52 -2.13 10.61
C ILE A 83 -14.78 -2.65 11.83
N LYS A 84 -13.77 -3.52 11.63
CA LYS A 84 -12.91 -3.99 12.72
C LYS A 84 -12.13 -2.87 13.36
N TYR A 85 -11.83 -1.78 12.65
CA TYR A 85 -11.21 -0.59 13.22
C TYR A 85 -12.13 0.19 14.16
N MET A 86 -13.39 0.42 13.77
CA MET A 86 -14.36 1.16 14.57
C MET A 86 -14.91 0.37 15.76
N HIS A 87 -14.98 -0.96 15.68
CA HIS A 87 -15.43 -1.82 16.78
C HIS A 87 -14.38 -2.05 17.88
N ARG A 88 -13.21 -1.42 17.80
CA ARG A 88 -12.19 -1.41 18.87
C ARG A 88 -12.60 -0.43 19.97
N SER A 89 -13.78 -0.62 20.56
CA SER A 89 -14.16 0.08 21.78
C SER A 89 -13.54 -0.67 22.96
N ASN A 90 -12.47 -0.11 23.55
CA ASN A 90 -11.84 -0.52 24.81
C ASN A 90 -11.03 -1.84 24.81
N SER A 91 -9.72 -1.75 24.52
CA SER A 91 -8.75 -2.61 25.20
C SER A 91 -7.65 -1.73 25.75
N ASP A 92 -7.48 -1.73 27.08
CA ASP A 92 -6.57 -0.93 27.92
C ASP A 92 -5.06 -1.09 27.61
N PHE A 93 -4.66 -1.00 26.35
CA PHE A 93 -3.28 -1.13 25.91
C PHE A 93 -2.90 0.08 25.05
N ILE A 94 -2.54 1.18 25.73
CA ILE A 94 -1.79 2.35 25.24
C ILE A 94 -1.81 2.50 23.71
N ASP A 95 -2.87 3.14 23.20
CA ASP A 95 -3.12 3.38 21.77
C ASP A 95 -2.17 4.45 21.18
N TRP A 96 -1.04 4.02 20.61
CA TRP A 96 -0.07 4.88 19.89
C TRP A 96 -0.42 5.12 18.40
N GLY A 97 -1.68 5.31 18.04
CA GLY A 97 -2.05 5.58 16.64
C GLY A 97 -2.33 4.31 15.83
N THR A 98 -3.24 3.49 16.35
CA THR A 98 -3.75 2.27 15.73
C THR A 98 -4.19 2.51 14.27
N VAL A 99 -3.49 1.92 13.30
CA VAL A 99 -3.86 1.97 11.88
C VAL A 99 -4.94 0.92 11.58
N PRO A 100 -5.91 1.18 10.70
CA PRO A 100 -6.84 0.16 10.24
C PRO A 100 -6.08 -1.03 9.61
N THR A 101 -6.54 -2.25 9.84
CA THR A 101 -5.91 -3.44 9.22
C THR A 101 -6.41 -3.61 7.79
N LEU A 102 -5.62 -4.24 6.92
CA LEU A 102 -6.12 -4.63 5.60
C LEU A 102 -7.15 -5.77 5.70
N THR A 103 -8.14 -5.74 4.82
CA THR A 103 -9.00 -6.90 4.55
C THR A 103 -8.17 -8.03 3.91
N PRO A 104 -8.62 -9.30 3.98
CA PRO A 104 -7.96 -10.40 3.27
C PRO A 104 -7.84 -10.16 1.76
N ARG A 105 -8.83 -9.47 1.17
CA ARG A 105 -8.78 -9.06 -0.23
C ARG A 105 -7.73 -7.98 -0.47
N GLY A 106 -7.62 -7.00 0.43
CA GLY A 106 -6.58 -5.98 0.40
C GLY A 106 -5.18 -6.58 0.45
N ILE A 107 -4.94 -7.53 1.35
CA ILE A 107 -3.65 -8.25 1.43
C ILE A 107 -3.35 -8.97 0.12
N ARG A 108 -4.30 -9.72 -0.44
CA ARG A 108 -4.10 -10.40 -1.73
C ARG A 108 -3.81 -9.43 -2.86
N TRP A 109 -4.48 -8.29 -2.90
CA TRP A 109 -4.25 -7.26 -3.90
C TRP A 109 -2.84 -6.65 -3.77
N MET A 110 -2.43 -6.26 -2.56
CA MET A 110 -1.08 -5.74 -2.30
C MET A 110 -0.01 -6.77 -2.67
N ASN A 111 -0.17 -8.02 -2.25
CA ASN A 111 0.76 -9.10 -2.59
C ASN A 111 0.85 -9.30 -4.11
N ALA A 112 -0.25 -9.22 -4.84
CA ALA A 112 -0.25 -9.33 -6.30
C ALA A 112 0.50 -8.17 -6.97
N CYS A 113 0.34 -6.94 -6.45
CA CYS A 113 1.10 -5.78 -6.94
C CYS A 113 2.62 -5.98 -6.76
N PHE A 114 3.07 -6.42 -5.59
CA PHE A 114 4.50 -6.65 -5.33
C PHE A 114 5.05 -7.92 -5.98
N SER A 115 4.22 -8.95 -6.19
CA SER A 115 4.58 -10.12 -7.00
C SER A 115 4.91 -9.71 -8.43
N ARG A 116 4.04 -8.89 -9.03
CA ARG A 116 4.27 -8.36 -10.39
C ARG A 116 5.50 -7.47 -10.47
N LEU A 117 5.76 -6.67 -9.44
CA LEU A 117 7.00 -5.89 -9.35
C LEU A 117 8.23 -6.82 -9.36
N GLY A 118 8.21 -7.87 -8.54
CA GLY A 118 9.30 -8.85 -8.48
C GLY A 118 9.52 -9.58 -9.81
N GLU A 119 8.45 -9.95 -10.50
CA GLU A 119 8.52 -10.54 -11.85
C GLU A 119 9.13 -9.56 -12.87
N MET A 120 8.68 -8.32 -12.86
CA MET A 120 9.20 -7.27 -13.74
C MET A 120 10.70 -7.05 -13.52
N VAL A 121 11.12 -6.82 -12.27
CA VAL A 121 12.54 -6.61 -11.93
C VAL A 121 13.40 -7.80 -12.36
N ASN A 122 12.90 -9.02 -12.14
CA ASN A 122 13.59 -10.23 -12.58
C ASN A 122 13.71 -10.32 -14.10
N SER A 123 12.69 -9.87 -14.86
CA SER A 123 12.76 -9.86 -16.33
C SER A 123 13.84 -8.93 -16.88
N TYR A 124 14.22 -7.90 -16.13
CA TYR A 124 15.37 -7.05 -16.43
C TYR A 124 16.71 -7.63 -15.94
N GLY A 125 16.72 -8.82 -15.33
CA GLY A 125 17.91 -9.44 -14.75
C GLY A 125 18.30 -8.88 -13.39
N GLY A 126 17.38 -8.21 -12.69
CA GLY A 126 17.60 -7.65 -11.36
C GLY A 126 17.43 -6.14 -11.30
N TRP A 127 17.49 -5.59 -10.07
CA TRP A 127 17.20 -4.18 -9.82
C TRP A 127 18.24 -3.24 -10.46
N GLU A 128 19.52 -3.62 -10.47
CA GLU A 128 20.59 -2.82 -11.08
C GLU A 128 20.37 -2.61 -12.57
N ASN A 129 20.04 -3.67 -13.29
CA ASN A 129 19.79 -3.61 -14.72
C ASN A 129 18.49 -2.87 -15.04
N TYR A 130 17.44 -3.05 -14.23
CA TYR A 130 16.22 -2.26 -14.35
C TYR A 130 16.53 -0.76 -14.24
N THR A 131 17.34 -0.35 -13.25
CA THR A 131 17.69 1.07 -13.09
C THR A 131 18.48 1.62 -14.27
N LYS A 132 19.42 0.86 -14.84
CA LYS A 132 20.20 1.24 -16.03
C LYS A 132 19.29 1.46 -17.25
N GLU A 133 18.38 0.51 -17.51
CA GLU A 133 17.42 0.62 -18.60
C GLU A 133 16.54 1.88 -18.45
N THR A 134 16.01 2.12 -17.25
CA THR A 134 15.17 3.32 -17.01
C THR A 134 15.94 4.63 -17.09
N ALA A 135 17.26 4.60 -16.87
CA ALA A 135 18.15 5.75 -17.03
C ALA A 135 18.56 5.99 -18.50
N GLY A 136 18.23 5.06 -19.41
CA GLY A 136 18.63 5.11 -20.81
C GLY A 136 20.05 4.59 -21.08
N ASP A 137 20.66 3.93 -20.09
CA ASP A 137 21.97 3.30 -20.25
C ASP A 137 21.80 1.92 -20.90
N SER A 138 22.53 1.67 -21.99
CA SER A 138 22.45 0.40 -22.72
C SER A 138 22.86 -0.76 -21.82
N ILE A 139 22.00 -1.78 -21.68
CA ILE A 139 22.36 -3.04 -21.03
C ILE A 139 23.40 -3.74 -21.92
N SER A 140 24.66 -3.72 -21.50
CA SER A 140 25.79 -4.43 -22.13
C SER A 140 25.89 -5.87 -21.67
#